data_AF-A0A6J8ACD9-F1
#
_entry.id   AF-A0A6J8ACD9-F1
#
_cell.length_a   1.000
_cell.length_b   1.000
_cell.length_c   1.000
_cell.angle_alpha   90.00
_cell.angle_beta   90.00
_cell.angle_gamma   90.00
#
_symmetry.space_group_name_H-M   'P 1'
#
loop_
_entity.id
_entity.type
_entity.pdbx_description
1 polymer ?
#
loop_
_entity_poly.entity_id
_entity_poly.type
_entity_poly.pdbx_seq_one_letter_code
_entity_poly.pdbx_strand_id
1 'polypeptide(L)'
;MYLQETVEKLVPDIEINEIQLNAHLPISPEKYELLKKQTESNEILQKMKKINEEGWPLKKEELPEDLKMCWQFRNEITCIDNLLYKGLKLIIPTSLRKEMLQLIHETHMGIVKCKTRAREFMYWPGMMSAIQDIVEKCETCTVHNKNTNNKEPMITSKLPDRPSSKLAADLFQYKGEHHLLTVDYYSKWPEIDKLDELSSSNTICYLKKQISRIGYIDQLISREFAQFAKRIWICPYHN
;
A
#
# COMPACT_ATOMS: atom_id res chain seq x y z
N MET A 1 -66.44 6.97 8.54
CA MET A 1 -65.68 6.71 9.77
C MET A 1 -64.28 7.25 9.54
N TYR A 2 -64.03 8.51 9.90
CA TYR A 2 -62.72 9.13 9.74
C TYR A 2 -61.79 8.58 10.84
N LEU A 3 -60.62 8.09 10.46
CA LEU A 3 -59.57 7.67 11.38
C LEU A 3 -59.13 8.89 12.20
N GLN A 4 -59.06 8.73 13.53
CA GLN A 4 -58.51 9.77 14.41
C GLN A 4 -57.04 9.97 14.08
N GLU A 5 -56.63 11.23 13.88
CA GLU A 5 -55.22 11.60 13.73
C GLU A 5 -54.47 11.18 15.00
N THR A 6 -53.57 10.20 14.86
CA THR A 6 -52.58 9.90 15.87
C THR A 6 -51.60 11.06 15.90
N VAL A 7 -51.56 11.78 17.02
CA VAL A 7 -50.52 12.77 17.27
C VAL A 7 -49.18 12.03 17.28
N GLU A 8 -48.44 12.09 16.18
CA GLU A 8 -47.06 11.66 16.14
C GLU A 8 -46.30 12.50 17.17
N LYS A 9 -45.92 11.86 18.27
CA LYS A 9 -44.96 12.44 19.20
C LYS A 9 -43.66 12.57 18.44
N LEU A 10 -43.36 13.79 17.98
CA LEU A 10 -42.05 14.15 17.48
C LEU A 10 -41.06 13.88 18.60
N VAL A 11 -40.34 12.77 18.49
CA VAL A 11 -39.15 12.52 19.28
C VAL A 11 -38.19 13.65 18.93
N PRO A 12 -37.60 14.37 19.90
CA PRO A 12 -36.68 15.46 19.60
C PRO A 12 -35.57 14.95 18.68
N ASP A 13 -35.29 15.65 17.58
CA ASP A 13 -34.22 15.28 16.62
C ASP A 13 -32.85 15.05 17.30
N ILE A 14 -32.68 15.63 18.49
CA ILE A 14 -31.51 15.47 19.37
C ILE A 14 -31.39 14.02 19.83
N GLU A 15 -32.45 13.39 20.33
CA GLU A 15 -32.43 12.00 20.82
C GLU A 15 -32.19 11.01 19.66
N ILE A 16 -32.73 11.28 18.48
CA ILE A 16 -32.54 10.44 17.28
C ILE A 16 -31.06 10.46 16.85
N ASN A 17 -30.40 11.62 16.87
CA ASN A 17 -28.98 11.76 16.56
C ASN A 17 -28.07 11.08 17.59
N GLU A 18 -28.40 11.17 18.88
CA GLU A 18 -27.65 10.47 19.94
C GLU A 18 -27.69 8.94 19.76
N ILE A 19 -28.87 8.39 19.44
CA ILE A 19 -29.05 6.95 19.16
C ILE A 19 -28.24 6.52 17.92
N GLN A 20 -28.22 7.33 16.86
CA GLN A 20 -27.45 7.03 15.65
C GLN A 20 -25.93 7.08 15.86
N LEU A 21 -25.42 8.03 16.66
CA LEU A 21 -23.98 8.16 16.91
C LEU A 21 -23.44 7.07 17.83
N ASN A 22 -24.23 6.67 18.84
CA ASN A 22 -23.90 5.54 19.70
C ASN A 22 -23.91 4.20 18.94
N ALA A 23 -24.71 4.07 17.87
CA ALA A 23 -24.75 2.88 17.02
C ALA A 23 -23.51 2.72 16.09
N HIS A 24 -22.69 3.76 15.91
CA HIS A 24 -21.57 3.76 14.95
C HIS A 24 -20.18 3.59 15.57
N LEU A 25 -20.04 3.61 16.89
CA LEU A 25 -18.77 3.33 17.56
C LEU A 25 -18.67 1.85 17.93
N PRO A 26 -17.75 1.08 17.32
CA PRO A 26 -17.55 -0.34 17.66
C PRO A 26 -16.77 -0.45 18.97
N ILE A 27 -17.34 0.04 20.06
CA ILE A 27 -16.70 0.17 21.37
C ILE A 27 -17.58 -0.55 22.41
N SER A 28 -16.96 -1.32 23.30
CA SER A 28 -17.69 -1.99 24.38
C SER A 28 -18.29 -0.96 25.36
N PRO A 29 -19.39 -1.28 26.05
CA PRO A 29 -20.01 -0.38 27.04
C PRO A 29 -19.02 0.07 28.13
N GLU A 30 -18.17 -0.84 28.61
CA GLU A 30 -17.13 -0.55 29.60
C GLU A 30 -16.12 0.49 29.09
N LYS A 31 -15.73 0.37 27.82
CA LYS A 31 -14.76 1.26 27.19
C LYS A 31 -15.37 2.64 26.91
N TYR A 32 -16.67 2.68 26.61
CA TYR A 32 -17.42 3.91 26.45
C TYR A 32 -17.50 4.71 27.76
N GLU A 33 -17.80 4.05 28.88
CA GLU A 33 -17.80 4.70 30.20
C GLU A 33 -16.39 5.16 30.63
N LEU A 34 -15.36 4.38 30.30
CA LEU A 34 -13.97 4.81 30.50
C LEU A 34 -13.65 6.08 29.68
N LEU A 35 -14.11 6.17 28.43
CA LEU A 35 -13.91 7.34 27.58
C LEU A 35 -14.55 8.59 28.18
N LYS A 36 -15.77 8.48 28.73
CA LYS A 36 -16.43 9.60 29.43
C LYS A 36 -15.59 10.08 30.60
N LYS A 37 -15.21 9.16 31.50
CA LYS A 37 -14.39 9.47 32.69
C LYS A 37 -13.04 10.12 32.32
N GLN A 38 -12.39 9.63 31.27
CA GLN A 38 -11.11 10.17 30.80
C GLN A 38 -11.27 11.52 30.08
N THR A 39 -12.42 11.76 29.45
CA THR A 39 -12.76 13.06 28.84
C THR A 39 -13.02 14.11 29.91
N GLU A 40 -13.71 13.74 31.00
CA GLU A 40 -13.90 14.58 32.19
C GLU A 40 -12.57 14.98 32.84
N SER A 41 -11.65 14.04 32.93
CA SER A 41 -10.33 14.26 33.54
C SER A 41 -9.36 15.03 32.63
N ASN A 42 -9.69 15.25 31.35
CA ASN A 42 -8.79 15.87 30.39
C ASN A 42 -9.00 17.38 30.30
N GLU A 43 -8.03 18.16 30.80
CA GLU A 43 -8.12 19.64 30.84
C GLU A 43 -8.39 20.29 29.47
N ILE A 44 -7.77 19.77 28.40
CA ILE A 44 -7.92 20.33 27.05
C ILE A 44 -9.33 20.08 26.54
N LEU A 45 -9.85 18.86 26.73
CA LEU A 45 -11.21 18.51 26.31
C LEU A 45 -12.27 19.23 27.16
N GLN A 46 -12.04 19.44 28.45
CA GLN A 46 -12.93 20.24 29.29
C GLN A 46 -13.00 21.70 28.85
N LYS A 47 -11.85 22.33 28.55
CA LYS A 47 -11.80 23.67 27.97
C LYS A 47 -12.53 23.73 26.62
N MET A 48 -12.33 22.72 25.76
CA MET A 48 -13.00 22.63 24.47
C MET A 48 -14.51 22.48 24.62
N LYS A 49 -14.97 21.65 25.57
CA LYS A 49 -16.39 21.46 25.87
C LYS A 49 -17.04 22.75 26.31
N LYS A 50 -16.43 23.48 27.25
CA LYS A 50 -16.91 24.77 27.72
C LYS A 50 -17.06 25.79 26.59
N ILE A 51 -16.04 25.89 25.72
CA ILE A 51 -16.10 26.79 24.54
C ILE A 51 -17.18 26.33 23.55
N ASN A 52 -17.39 25.03 23.41
CA ASN A 52 -18.44 24.51 22.55
C ASN A 52 -19.86 24.86 23.06
N GLU A 53 -20.05 24.94 24.38
CA GLU A 53 -21.30 25.35 25.02
C GLU A 53 -21.50 26.88 25.02
N GLU A 54 -20.45 27.66 25.30
CA GLU A 54 -20.50 29.13 25.35
C GLU A 54 -20.46 29.78 23.95
N GLY A 55 -20.01 29.02 22.94
CA GLY A 55 -19.81 29.48 21.58
C GLY A 55 -18.34 29.76 21.29
N TRP A 56 -17.92 29.39 20.08
CA TRP A 56 -16.56 29.67 19.60
C TRP A 56 -16.36 31.17 19.39
N PRO A 57 -15.18 31.74 19.72
CA PRO A 57 -14.91 33.15 19.47
C PRO A 57 -14.94 33.48 17.97
N LEU A 58 -14.83 34.77 17.63
CA LEU A 58 -14.74 35.21 16.22
C LEU A 58 -13.30 35.20 15.69
N LYS A 59 -12.32 35.37 16.58
CA LYS A 59 -10.89 35.41 16.25
C LYS A 59 -10.14 34.24 16.85
N LYS A 60 -9.18 33.70 16.10
CA LYS A 60 -8.36 32.55 16.52
C LYS A 60 -7.44 32.90 17.69
N GLU A 61 -7.05 34.16 17.80
CA GLU A 61 -6.11 34.68 18.78
C GLU A 61 -6.70 34.69 20.20
N GLU A 62 -8.03 34.70 20.32
CA GLU A 62 -8.76 34.68 21.58
C GLU A 62 -8.85 33.27 22.18
N LEU A 63 -8.44 32.23 21.43
CA LEU A 63 -8.40 30.87 21.92
C LEU A 63 -7.12 30.56 22.72
N PRO A 64 -7.22 29.69 23.75
CA PRO A 64 -6.06 29.06 24.36
C PRO A 64 -5.19 28.36 23.30
N GLU A 65 -3.86 28.40 23.49
CA GLU A 65 -2.89 27.85 22.53
C GLU A 65 -3.19 26.39 22.15
N ASP A 66 -3.53 25.57 23.16
CA ASP A 66 -3.86 24.15 23.01
C ASP A 66 -5.08 23.90 22.09
N LEU A 67 -5.96 24.88 21.94
CA LEU A 67 -7.21 24.78 21.16
C LEU A 67 -7.14 25.49 19.81
N LYS A 68 -6.08 26.27 19.55
CA LYS A 68 -5.90 26.97 18.25
C LYS A 68 -5.86 26.01 17.06
N MET A 69 -5.37 24.79 17.25
CA MET A 69 -5.38 23.75 16.20
C MET A 69 -6.80 23.29 15.84
N CYS A 70 -7.76 23.45 16.75
CA CYS A 70 -9.14 23.01 16.59
C CYS A 70 -10.03 24.04 15.91
N TRP A 71 -9.60 25.30 15.90
CA TRP A 71 -10.30 26.42 15.26
C TRP A 71 -10.75 26.15 13.82
N GLN A 72 -9.88 25.51 13.03
CA GLN A 72 -10.13 25.24 11.61
C GLN A 72 -11.37 24.34 11.38
N PHE A 73 -11.72 23.51 12.36
CA PHE A 73 -12.85 22.58 12.29
C PHE A 73 -13.87 22.80 13.41
N ARG A 74 -13.87 23.99 14.04
CA ARG A 74 -14.75 24.31 15.16
C ARG A 74 -16.24 24.05 14.91
N ASN A 75 -16.69 24.30 13.68
CA ASN A 75 -18.09 24.09 13.27
C ASN A 75 -18.44 22.60 13.11
N GLU A 76 -17.45 21.72 13.06
CA GLU A 76 -17.64 20.26 13.06
C GLU A 76 -17.62 19.68 14.48
N ILE A 77 -17.33 20.49 15.50
CA ILE A 77 -17.21 20.00 16.87
C ILE A 77 -18.60 19.92 17.50
N THR A 78 -18.93 18.75 18.02
CA THR A 78 -20.18 18.50 18.74
C THR A 78 -19.89 17.79 20.05
N CYS A 79 -20.75 18.00 21.05
CA CYS A 79 -20.67 17.29 22.32
C CYS A 79 -21.95 16.48 22.53
N ILE A 80 -21.80 15.18 22.74
CA ILE A 80 -22.89 14.22 22.93
C ILE A 80 -22.48 13.26 24.04
N ASP A 81 -23.36 12.99 25.00
CA ASP A 81 -23.08 12.09 26.12
C ASP A 81 -21.76 12.38 26.86
N ASN A 82 -21.41 13.68 27.00
CA ASN A 82 -20.16 14.16 27.58
C ASN A 82 -18.88 13.76 26.82
N LEU A 83 -19.01 13.35 25.56
CA LEU A 83 -17.93 13.07 24.63
C LEU A 83 -17.89 14.13 23.53
N LEU A 84 -16.68 14.45 23.06
CA LEU A 84 -16.47 15.41 21.99
C LEU A 84 -16.21 14.69 20.66
N TYR A 85 -16.85 15.18 19.61
CA TYR A 85 -16.77 14.62 18.27
C TYR A 85 -16.31 15.68 17.28
N LYS A 86 -15.57 15.27 16.24
CA LYS A 86 -15.30 16.03 15.02
C LYS A 86 -16.06 15.37 13.87
N GLY A 87 -17.21 15.94 13.51
CA GLY A 87 -18.19 15.26 12.66
C GLY A 87 -18.63 13.95 13.34
N LEU A 88 -18.38 12.81 12.71
CA LEU A 88 -18.70 11.49 13.27
C LEU A 88 -17.54 10.82 14.04
N LYS A 89 -16.40 11.53 14.22
CA LYS A 89 -15.17 10.94 14.77
C LYS A 89 -14.98 11.36 16.21
N LEU A 90 -14.77 10.39 17.11
CA LEU A 90 -14.56 10.66 18.52
C LEU A 90 -13.19 11.32 18.76
N ILE A 91 -13.19 12.43 19.51
CA ILE A 91 -11.96 13.10 19.92
C ILE A 91 -11.37 12.37 21.13
N ILE A 92 -10.20 11.75 20.94
CA ILE A 92 -9.62 10.87 21.96
C ILE A 92 -8.81 11.67 23.00
N PRO A 93 -9.11 11.50 24.31
CA PRO A 93 -8.34 12.13 25.39
C PRO A 93 -6.90 11.64 25.40
N THR A 94 -5.98 12.53 25.79
CA THR A 94 -4.52 12.27 25.72
C THR A 94 -4.10 10.97 26.42
N SER A 95 -4.74 10.63 27.53
CA SER A 95 -4.48 9.41 28.32
C SER A 95 -4.76 8.12 27.55
N LEU A 96 -5.76 8.10 26.66
CA LEU A 96 -6.17 6.91 25.91
C LEU A 96 -5.51 6.79 24.53
N ARG A 97 -4.82 7.84 24.05
CA ARG A 97 -4.21 7.84 22.71
C ARG A 97 -3.23 6.69 22.50
N LYS A 98 -2.40 6.37 23.50
CA LYS A 98 -1.41 5.28 23.42
C LYS A 98 -2.09 3.93 23.22
N GLU A 99 -3.14 3.66 23.99
CA GLU A 99 -3.91 2.43 23.90
C GLU A 99 -4.64 2.31 22.56
N MET A 100 -5.26 3.39 22.08
CA MET A 100 -5.94 3.40 20.78
C MET A 100 -4.96 3.16 19.62
N LEU A 101 -3.74 3.69 19.71
CA LEU A 101 -2.69 3.41 18.73
C LEU A 101 -2.28 1.94 18.72
N GLN A 102 -2.16 1.32 19.90
CA GLN A 102 -1.86 -0.11 20.03
C GLN A 102 -2.99 -0.97 19.43
N LEU A 103 -4.24 -0.66 19.73
CA LEU A 103 -5.41 -1.38 19.21
C LEU A 103 -5.47 -1.36 17.68
N ILE A 104 -5.20 -0.20 17.07
CA ILE A 104 -5.21 -0.08 15.60
C ILE A 104 -4.05 -0.84 14.96
N HIS A 105 -2.92 -0.89 15.66
CA HIS A 105 -1.71 -1.55 15.19
C HIS A 105 -1.69 -3.07 15.43
N GLU A 106 -2.50 -3.59 16.36
CA GLU A 106 -2.50 -4.98 16.86
C GLU A 106 -2.44 -6.05 15.76
N THR A 107 -3.11 -5.81 14.63
CA THR A 107 -3.20 -6.77 13.52
C THR A 107 -2.09 -6.63 12.47
N HIS A 108 -1.09 -5.76 12.69
CA HIS A 108 0.09 -5.53 11.84
C HIS A 108 -0.21 -5.33 10.33
N MET A 109 -1.39 -4.80 10.01
CA MET A 109 -1.90 -4.70 8.63
C MET A 109 -1.25 -3.62 7.74
N GLY A 110 -0.16 -3.02 8.19
CA GLY A 110 0.55 -1.95 7.49
C GLY A 110 -0.09 -0.55 7.63
N ILE A 111 0.65 0.44 7.16
CA ILE A 111 0.38 1.87 7.43
C ILE A 111 -0.94 2.36 6.84
N VAL A 112 -1.28 1.92 5.62
CA VAL A 112 -2.48 2.39 4.90
C VAL A 112 -3.75 1.96 5.62
N LYS A 113 -3.82 0.70 6.05
CA LYS A 113 -4.99 0.18 6.77
C LYS A 113 -5.10 0.77 8.18
N CYS A 114 -3.99 0.92 8.90
CA CYS A 114 -3.98 1.58 10.21
C CYS A 114 -4.52 3.01 10.12
N LYS A 115 -4.02 3.81 9.15
CA LYS A 115 -4.52 5.18 8.92
C LYS A 115 -5.99 5.22 8.51
N THR A 116 -6.48 4.22 7.78
CA THR A 116 -7.87 4.17 7.33
C THR A 116 -8.82 3.88 8.49
N ARG A 117 -8.57 2.81 9.26
CA ARG A 117 -9.36 2.48 10.46
C ARG A 117 -9.40 3.62 11.47
N ALA A 118 -8.25 4.25 11.73
CA ALA A 118 -8.18 5.40 12.62
C ALA A 118 -9.10 6.54 12.18
N ARG A 119 -9.09 6.86 10.88
CA ARG A 119 -9.87 7.97 10.31
C ARG A 119 -11.36 7.73 10.30
N GLU A 120 -11.82 6.50 10.43
CA GLU A 120 -13.25 6.17 10.47
C GLU A 120 -13.86 6.55 11.82
N PHE A 121 -13.19 6.22 12.93
CA PHE A 121 -13.81 6.30 14.25
C PHE A 121 -13.26 7.39 15.17
N MET A 122 -12.01 7.81 14.99
CA MET A 122 -11.32 8.62 15.98
C MET A 122 -10.54 9.80 15.38
N TYR A 123 -10.22 10.77 16.23
CA TYR A 123 -9.45 11.95 15.85
C TYR A 123 -8.69 12.55 17.03
N TRP A 124 -7.46 13.03 16.76
CA TRP A 124 -6.79 14.07 17.54
C TRP A 124 -5.70 14.73 16.67
N PRO A 125 -5.25 15.95 17.01
CA PRO A 125 -4.13 16.58 16.32
C PRO A 125 -2.86 15.72 16.37
N GLY A 126 -2.26 15.42 15.22
CA GLY A 126 -1.04 14.59 15.13
C GLY A 126 -1.28 13.07 15.12
N MET A 127 -2.53 12.60 15.13
CA MET A 127 -2.88 11.17 15.08
C MET A 127 -2.21 10.42 13.93
N MET A 128 -2.17 11.00 12.73
CA MET A 128 -1.56 10.37 11.55
C MET A 128 -0.04 10.15 11.71
N SER A 129 0.65 11.10 12.35
CA SER A 129 2.07 10.99 12.65
C SER A 129 2.31 9.91 13.69
N ALA A 130 1.52 9.89 14.75
CA ALA A 130 1.65 8.87 15.80
C ALA A 130 1.40 7.44 15.28
N ILE A 131 0.46 7.27 14.34
CA ILE A 131 0.24 5.98 13.65
C ILE A 131 1.43 5.61 12.76
N GLN A 132 2.04 6.58 12.11
CA GLN A 132 3.25 6.33 11.32
C GLN A 132 4.39 5.89 12.22
N ASP A 133 4.62 6.59 13.33
CA ASP A 133 5.68 6.29 14.28
C ASP A 133 5.56 4.86 14.87
N ILE A 134 4.35 4.41 15.23
CA ILE A 134 4.17 3.06 15.79
C ILE A 134 4.38 1.96 14.73
N VAL A 135 3.98 2.21 13.49
CA VAL A 135 4.16 1.24 12.38
C VAL A 135 5.62 1.17 11.94
N GLU A 136 6.33 2.30 11.88
CA GLU A 136 7.75 2.36 11.52
C GLU A 136 8.66 1.76 12.59
N LYS A 137 8.29 1.90 13.87
CA LYS A 137 9.04 1.29 14.99
C LYS A 137 8.71 -0.19 15.21
N CYS A 138 7.72 -0.73 14.51
CA CYS A 138 7.33 -2.13 14.63
C CYS A 138 8.23 -3.02 13.76
N GLU A 139 8.92 -3.97 14.39
CA GLU A 139 9.79 -4.93 13.71
C GLU A 139 9.01 -5.78 12.68
N THR A 140 7.87 -6.35 13.08
CA THR A 140 7.01 -7.16 12.22
C THR A 140 6.57 -6.38 10.98
N CYS A 141 6.06 -5.15 11.16
CA CYS A 141 5.67 -4.32 10.03
C CYS A 141 6.85 -3.93 9.15
N THR A 142 8.03 -3.70 9.73
CA THR A 142 9.23 -3.32 8.98
C THR A 142 9.75 -4.45 8.11
N VAL A 143 9.73 -5.70 8.61
CA VAL A 143 10.13 -6.89 7.83
C VAL A 143 9.20 -7.09 6.63
N HIS A 144 7.89 -6.96 6.85
CA HIS A 144 6.88 -7.24 5.81
C HIS A 144 6.59 -6.05 4.87
N ASN A 145 6.92 -4.81 5.24
CA ASN A 145 6.76 -3.63 4.37
C ASN A 145 7.89 -3.46 3.33
N LYS A 146 8.91 -4.33 3.29
CA LYS A 146 10.06 -4.21 2.35
C LYS A 146 9.69 -4.32 0.85
N ASN A 147 8.43 -4.59 0.52
CA ASN A 147 7.95 -4.65 -0.86
C ASN A 147 7.66 -3.27 -1.50
N THR A 148 7.95 -2.15 -0.81
CA THR A 148 7.88 -0.80 -1.39
C THR A 148 9.14 -0.37 -2.15
N ASN A 149 10.15 -1.23 -2.28
CA ASN A 149 11.16 -1.03 -3.32
C ASN A 149 10.45 -1.11 -4.67
N ASN A 150 10.12 0.05 -5.23
CA ASN A 150 9.74 0.19 -6.62
C ASN A 150 10.78 -0.56 -7.42
N LYS A 151 10.40 -1.70 -8.02
CA LYS A 151 11.27 -2.40 -8.95
C LYS A 151 11.71 -1.38 -9.97
N GLU A 152 13.03 -1.25 -10.16
CA GLU A 152 13.56 -0.34 -11.17
C GLU A 152 12.83 -0.59 -12.50
N PRO A 153 12.48 0.48 -13.24
CA PRO A 153 11.80 0.32 -14.51
C PRO A 153 12.63 -0.57 -15.44
N MET A 154 11.95 -1.46 -16.16
CA MET A 154 12.61 -2.40 -17.08
C MET A 154 13.44 -1.62 -18.11
N ILE A 155 14.75 -1.80 -18.08
CA ILE A 155 15.65 -1.16 -19.05
C ILE A 155 15.57 -1.93 -20.36
N THR A 156 15.12 -1.25 -21.42
CA THR A 156 15.11 -1.82 -22.77
C THR A 156 16.52 -1.83 -23.35
N SER A 157 16.99 -2.98 -23.84
CA SER A 157 18.27 -3.06 -24.54
C SER A 157 18.21 -2.32 -25.89
N LYS A 158 19.30 -1.63 -26.27
CA LYS A 158 19.43 -1.03 -27.61
C LYS A 158 19.27 -2.09 -28.70
N LEU A 159 18.55 -1.72 -29.77
CA LEU A 159 18.45 -2.54 -30.96
C LEU A 159 19.82 -2.57 -31.65
N PRO A 160 20.28 -3.72 -32.16
CA PRO A 160 21.47 -3.76 -33.02
C PRO A 160 21.29 -2.95 -34.32
N ASP A 161 22.39 -2.60 -34.98
CA ASP A 161 22.39 -1.78 -36.21
C ASP A 161 22.08 -2.58 -37.49
N ARG A 162 22.17 -3.93 -37.45
CA ARG A 162 21.94 -4.80 -38.60
C ARG A 162 21.39 -6.18 -38.20
N PRO A 163 20.72 -6.90 -39.12
CA PRO A 163 20.33 -8.29 -38.93
C PRO A 163 21.50 -9.19 -38.56
N SER A 164 21.21 -10.22 -37.76
CA SER A 164 22.15 -11.28 -37.39
C SER A 164 23.35 -10.84 -36.54
N SER A 165 23.50 -9.55 -36.20
CA SER A 165 24.63 -9.12 -35.37
C SER A 165 24.52 -9.58 -33.92
N LYS A 166 23.29 -9.67 -33.40
CA LYS A 166 23.02 -10.07 -32.03
C LYS A 166 21.93 -11.14 -31.99
N LEU A 167 22.28 -12.32 -31.53
CA LEU A 167 21.40 -13.49 -31.48
C LEU A 167 21.10 -13.85 -30.02
N ALA A 168 19.83 -14.01 -29.67
CA ALA A 168 19.43 -14.69 -28.44
C ALA A 168 19.39 -16.20 -28.69
N ALA A 169 19.82 -17.00 -27.71
CA ALA A 169 19.62 -18.44 -27.71
C ALA A 169 19.09 -18.90 -26.37
N ASP A 170 18.13 -19.82 -26.40
CA ASP A 170 17.51 -20.40 -25.21
C ASP A 170 17.15 -21.87 -25.46
N LEU A 171 17.07 -22.64 -24.37
CA LEU A 171 16.66 -24.04 -24.37
C LEU A 171 15.30 -24.16 -23.70
N PHE A 172 14.36 -24.81 -24.37
CA PHE A 172 13.05 -25.09 -23.80
C PHE A 172 12.64 -26.54 -24.01
N GLN A 173 11.67 -26.98 -23.22
CA GLN A 173 11.09 -28.31 -23.33
C GLN A 173 9.63 -28.20 -23.79
N TYR A 174 9.26 -29.01 -24.77
CA TYR A 174 7.88 -29.10 -25.25
C TYR A 174 7.55 -30.56 -25.52
N LYS A 175 6.44 -31.04 -24.94
CA LYS A 175 5.97 -32.44 -25.03
C LYS A 175 7.05 -33.48 -24.67
N GLY A 176 7.87 -33.19 -23.66
CA GLY A 176 8.94 -34.07 -23.20
C GLY A 176 10.23 -34.00 -24.03
N GLU A 177 10.26 -33.20 -25.10
CA GLU A 177 11.40 -33.08 -26.01
C GLU A 177 12.11 -31.73 -25.86
N HIS A 178 13.44 -31.75 -25.94
CA HIS A 178 14.27 -30.55 -25.80
C HIS A 178 14.47 -29.86 -27.15
N HIS A 179 14.42 -28.53 -27.13
CA HIS A 179 14.52 -27.70 -28.32
C HIS A 179 15.48 -26.53 -28.07
N LEU A 180 16.23 -26.17 -29.12
CA LEU A 180 17.05 -24.98 -29.18
C LEU A 180 16.31 -23.91 -29.97
N LEU A 181 15.98 -22.80 -29.31
CA LEU A 181 15.44 -21.60 -29.94
C LEU A 181 16.56 -20.57 -30.08
N THR A 182 16.72 -20.03 -31.29
CA THR A 182 17.48 -18.80 -31.51
C THR A 182 16.61 -17.70 -32.08
N VAL A 183 16.86 -16.45 -31.68
CA VAL A 183 16.09 -15.29 -32.16
C VAL A 183 17.03 -14.13 -32.46
N ASP A 184 16.98 -13.62 -33.69
CA ASP A 184 17.72 -12.42 -34.07
C ASP A 184 17.12 -11.17 -33.39
N TYR A 185 17.95 -10.39 -32.71
CA TYR A 185 17.48 -9.19 -32.01
C TYR A 185 16.99 -8.10 -32.97
N TYR A 186 17.49 -8.03 -34.20
CA TYR A 186 17.09 -7.03 -35.18
C TYR A 186 15.75 -7.37 -35.82
N SER A 187 15.70 -8.48 -36.55
CA SER A 187 14.54 -8.91 -37.35
C SER A 187 13.45 -9.60 -36.53
N LYS A 188 13.78 -10.03 -35.31
CA LYS A 188 12.94 -10.90 -34.47
C LYS A 188 12.65 -12.27 -35.09
N TRP A 189 13.43 -12.69 -36.09
CA TRP A 189 13.27 -13.99 -36.73
C TRP A 189 13.63 -15.13 -35.77
N PRO A 190 12.70 -16.06 -35.48
CA PRO A 190 12.97 -17.22 -34.65
C PRO A 190 13.41 -18.42 -35.48
N GLU A 191 14.34 -19.20 -34.95
CA GLU A 191 14.76 -20.47 -35.52
C GLU A 191 14.79 -21.55 -34.42
N ILE A 192 14.20 -22.71 -34.72
CA ILE A 192 14.01 -23.78 -33.74
C ILE A 192 14.54 -25.10 -34.33
N ASP A 193 15.41 -25.77 -33.59
CA ASP A 193 15.81 -27.15 -33.86
C ASP A 193 15.48 -28.02 -32.64
N LYS A 194 14.94 -29.21 -32.88
CA LYS A 194 14.78 -30.24 -31.85
C LYS A 194 16.15 -30.89 -31.58
N LEU A 195 16.46 -31.11 -30.31
CA LEU A 195 17.68 -31.77 -29.87
C LEU A 195 17.43 -33.26 -29.65
N ASP A 196 18.32 -34.10 -30.16
CA ASP A 196 18.30 -35.54 -29.91
C ASP A 196 18.66 -35.88 -28.45
N GLU A 197 19.56 -35.08 -27.85
CA GLU A 197 20.03 -35.21 -26.48
C GLU A 197 20.33 -33.81 -25.91
N LEU A 198 19.98 -33.60 -24.63
CA LEU A 198 20.35 -32.40 -23.88
C LEU A 198 21.79 -32.48 -23.38
N SER A 199 22.75 -32.42 -24.30
CA SER A 199 24.18 -32.34 -24.00
C SER A 199 24.80 -31.08 -24.61
N SER A 200 25.85 -30.55 -23.97
CA SER A 200 26.49 -29.31 -24.42
C SER A 200 27.12 -29.43 -25.80
N SER A 201 27.72 -30.59 -26.10
CA SER A 201 28.29 -30.91 -27.42
C SER A 201 27.23 -30.91 -28.51
N ASN A 202 26.10 -31.58 -28.26
CA ASN A 202 24.99 -31.65 -29.20
C ASN A 202 24.39 -30.26 -29.42
N THR A 203 24.15 -29.52 -28.34
CA THR A 203 23.60 -28.15 -28.42
C THR A 203 24.52 -27.21 -29.20
N ILE A 204 25.84 -27.29 -29.03
CA ILE A 204 26.81 -26.50 -29.81
C ILE A 204 26.75 -26.89 -31.30
N CYS A 205 26.57 -28.17 -31.62
CA CYS A 205 26.43 -28.62 -33.01
C CYS A 205 25.20 -28.00 -33.68
N TYR A 206 24.04 -28.10 -33.04
CA TYR A 206 22.79 -27.49 -33.52
C TYR A 206 22.89 -25.97 -33.59
N LEU A 207 23.52 -25.32 -32.61
CA LEU A 207 23.75 -23.89 -32.64
C LEU A 207 24.63 -23.49 -33.83
N LYS A 208 25.75 -24.18 -34.09
CA LYS A 208 26.60 -23.93 -35.28
C LYS A 208 25.83 -24.12 -36.59
N LYS A 209 24.94 -25.11 -36.62
CA LYS A 209 24.06 -25.41 -37.76
C LYS A 209 23.04 -24.28 -38.02
N GLN A 210 22.51 -23.64 -36.98
CA GLN A 210 21.64 -22.45 -37.10
C GLN A 210 22.46 -21.23 -37.54
N ILE A 211 23.61 -20.99 -36.91
CA ILE A 211 24.51 -19.88 -37.25
C ILE A 211 24.95 -19.93 -38.71
N SER A 212 25.22 -21.13 -39.26
CA SER A 212 25.60 -21.25 -40.68
C SER A 212 24.47 -20.87 -41.66
N ARG A 213 23.21 -20.90 -41.23
CA ARG A 213 22.04 -20.44 -42.02
C ARG A 213 21.76 -18.96 -41.82
N ILE A 214 21.90 -18.46 -40.59
CA ILE A 214 21.67 -17.05 -40.21
C ILE A 214 22.77 -16.14 -40.77
N GLY A 215 24.02 -16.63 -40.80
CA GLY A 215 25.19 -15.89 -41.24
C GLY A 215 26.08 -15.39 -40.09
N TYR A 216 26.77 -14.29 -40.33
CA TYR A 216 27.78 -13.75 -39.41
C TYR A 216 27.15 -13.05 -38.19
N ILE A 217 27.63 -13.39 -36.99
CA ILE A 217 27.11 -12.90 -35.70
C ILE A 217 28.25 -12.29 -34.88
N ASP A 218 28.01 -11.12 -34.26
CA ASP A 218 28.97 -10.49 -33.33
C ASP A 218 28.76 -10.96 -31.89
N GLN A 219 27.50 -11.13 -31.49
CA GLN A 219 27.14 -11.37 -30.09
C GLN A 219 26.06 -12.44 -29.97
N LEU A 220 26.34 -13.47 -29.17
CA LEU A 220 25.36 -14.45 -28.72
C LEU A 220 24.97 -14.15 -27.26
N ILE A 221 23.67 -14.04 -26.99
CA ILE A 221 23.11 -13.85 -25.66
C ILE A 221 22.38 -15.13 -25.25
N SER A 222 22.80 -15.73 -24.14
CA SER A 222 22.08 -16.86 -23.54
C SER A 222 22.41 -16.93 -22.06
N ARG A 223 21.46 -17.41 -21.26
CA ARG A 223 21.68 -17.65 -19.82
C ARG A 223 22.30 -19.02 -19.59
N GLU A 224 21.95 -19.98 -20.44
CA GLU A 224 22.31 -21.40 -20.40
C GLU A 224 23.72 -21.64 -20.97
N PHE A 225 24.16 -20.81 -21.92
CA PHE A 225 25.44 -20.97 -22.62
C PHE A 225 26.59 -20.15 -22.05
N ALA A 226 26.38 -19.36 -20.99
CA ALA A 226 27.41 -18.54 -20.37
C ALA A 226 28.64 -19.37 -19.92
N GLN A 227 28.44 -20.64 -19.53
CA GLN A 227 29.51 -21.56 -19.14
C GLN A 227 30.30 -22.13 -20.34
N PHE A 228 29.74 -22.08 -21.56
CA PHE A 228 30.30 -22.68 -22.78
C PHE A 228 30.87 -21.64 -23.76
N ALA A 229 30.71 -20.34 -23.47
CA ALA A 229 31.10 -19.23 -24.34
C ALA A 229 32.56 -19.29 -24.85
N LYS A 230 33.49 -19.89 -24.08
CA LYS A 230 34.89 -20.08 -24.49
C LYS A 230 35.11 -21.06 -25.66
N ARG A 231 34.14 -21.95 -25.95
CA ARG A 231 34.28 -23.04 -26.94
C ARG A 231 33.62 -22.75 -28.30
N ILE A 232 32.80 -21.71 -28.38
CA ILE A 232 32.00 -21.42 -29.57
C ILE A 232 32.77 -20.54 -30.58
N TRP A 233 33.75 -19.76 -30.13
CA TRP A 233 34.56 -18.88 -30.97
C TRP A 233 35.84 -19.54 -31.48
N ILE A 234 35.71 -20.38 -32.50
CA ILE A 234 36.77 -20.61 -33.48
C ILE A 234 36.11 -20.67 -34.86
N CYS A 235 36.19 -19.57 -35.62
CA CYS A 235 36.22 -19.62 -37.08
C CYS A 235 37.38 -18.73 -37.55
N PRO A 236 38.50 -19.31 -38.00
CA PRO A 236 39.67 -18.60 -38.47
C PRO A 236 39.48 -18.31 -39.95
N TYR A 237 38.98 -17.13 -40.29
CA TYR A 237 39.13 -16.58 -41.64
C TYR A 237 39.40 -15.09 -41.55
N HIS A 238 40.64 -14.76 -41.18
CA HIS A 238 41.36 -13.60 -41.71
C HIS A 238 42.63 -14.17 -42.34
N ASN A 239 42.95 -13.71 -43.55
CA ASN A 239 44.18 -14.01 -44.31
C ASN A 239 45.43 -14.03 -43.43
#